data_AF-K2ELT4-F1
#
_entry.id   AF-K2ELT4-F1
#
_cell.length_a   1.000
_cell.length_b   1.000
_cell.length_c   1.000
_cell.angle_alpha   90.00
_cell.angle_beta   90.00
_cell.angle_gamma   90.00
#
_symmetry.space_group_name_H-M   'P 1'
#
loop_
_entity.id
_entity.type
_entity.pdbx_description
1 polymer ?
#
loop_
_entity_poly.entity_id
_entity_poly.type
_entity_poly.pdbx_seq_one_letter_code
_entity_poly.pdbx_strand_id
1 'polypeptide(L)'
;MKGADRNKPCQCGSGKKYKKCCIGKEMPILGTFQHVFNYGSSDPFFARMVIQMLEIRDFIFRLDQIDSFDEAYDSILQNLTEAKIVKDRCIELISKHTEGVECGRLARIDQNAIQVDECIDTDLNIWFKDFFIRGNIATKNLIKFAKFFDYEIPFIFTETEKFEKRKAEFLKKSTSDLDKYLMDLIEAHRSSWYASFVELRNKIEHESFRVPDIKYRNENGKIKPMIAKFNSLTIEEFLNLSWENLFVLCEDIVILLMTSKLPKEAGLSIMHIPENKRDPEKPIRYKIIVGMPSDAKKVSYKDLHPTSKK
;
A
#
# COMPACT_ATOMS: atom_id res chain seq x y z
N MET A 1 30.82 16.55 28.20
CA MET A 1 31.60 15.30 28.06
C MET A 1 32.92 15.43 28.82
N LYS A 2 33.15 14.59 29.84
CA LYS A 2 34.46 14.48 30.51
C LYS A 2 35.48 14.01 29.48
N GLY A 3 36.60 14.71 29.34
CA GLY A 3 37.61 14.45 28.31
C GLY A 3 38.05 12.99 28.32
N ALA A 4 37.82 12.27 27.21
CA ALA A 4 38.29 10.91 27.05
C ALA A 4 39.81 10.88 27.26
N ASP A 5 40.27 10.04 28.19
CA ASP A 5 41.70 9.85 28.47
C ASP A 5 42.42 9.39 27.19
N ARG A 6 43.21 10.32 26.63
CA ARG A 6 43.87 10.21 25.32
C ARG A 6 44.81 9.01 25.21
N ASN A 7 45.21 8.41 26.34
CA ASN A 7 46.11 7.28 26.40
C ASN A 7 45.40 5.91 26.53
N LYS A 8 44.08 5.86 26.71
CA LYS A 8 43.33 4.60 26.74
C LYS A 8 43.20 3.97 25.34
N PRO A 9 43.00 2.65 25.24
CA PRO A 9 42.68 1.98 23.97
C PRO A 9 41.48 2.65 23.27
N CYS A 10 41.55 2.88 21.96
CA CYS A 10 40.42 3.48 21.23
C CYS A 10 39.24 2.50 21.19
N GLN A 11 38.04 3.04 21.38
CA GLN A 11 36.76 2.33 21.26
C GLN A 11 36.47 1.86 19.82
N CYS A 12 37.28 2.26 18.82
CA CYS A 12 37.25 1.77 17.43
C CYS A 12 37.60 0.27 17.29
N GLY A 13 37.99 -0.42 18.36
CA GLY A 13 38.42 -1.83 18.31
C GLY A 13 39.82 -2.07 17.74
N SER A 14 40.54 -1.03 17.31
CA SER A 14 41.86 -1.18 16.66
C SER A 14 43.02 -1.59 17.57
N GLY A 15 42.81 -1.65 18.90
CA GLY A 15 43.88 -1.87 19.88
C GLY A 15 44.88 -0.71 20.07
N LYS A 16 44.80 0.37 19.27
CA LYS A 16 45.69 1.54 19.38
C LYS A 16 45.18 2.54 20.43
N LYS A 17 46.08 3.36 21.00
CA LYS A 17 45.70 4.48 21.89
C LYS A 17 44.75 5.46 21.19
N TYR A 18 43.76 5.99 21.90
CA TYR A 18 42.71 6.90 21.38
C TYR A 18 43.28 8.06 20.55
N LYS A 19 44.35 8.70 21.05
CA LYS A 19 45.05 9.78 20.35
C LYS A 19 45.72 9.41 19.02
N LYS A 20 45.95 8.12 18.74
CA LYS A 20 46.58 7.61 17.51
C LYS A 20 45.60 6.85 16.59
N CYS A 21 44.43 6.40 17.07
CA CYS A 21 43.38 5.80 16.22
C CYS A 21 42.44 6.89 15.68
N CYS A 22 41.79 7.64 16.58
CA CYS A 22 40.49 8.25 16.31
C CYS A 22 40.51 9.79 16.39
N ILE A 23 41.48 10.38 17.11
CA ILE A 23 41.65 11.84 17.16
C ILE A 23 42.24 12.33 15.83
N GLY A 24 41.52 13.21 15.13
CA GLY A 24 41.98 13.87 13.91
C GLY A 24 41.87 13.03 12.63
N LYS A 25 41.24 11.85 12.69
CA LYS A 25 40.86 11.10 11.48
C LYS A 25 39.39 11.32 11.22
N GLU A 26 39.04 11.66 9.99
CA GLU A 26 37.64 11.58 9.54
C GLU A 26 37.16 10.15 9.82
N MET A 27 36.11 10.02 10.63
CA MET A 27 35.50 8.72 10.84
C MET A 27 34.94 8.29 9.48
N PRO A 28 35.17 7.04 9.05
CA PRO A 28 34.51 6.54 7.85
C PRO A 28 33.01 6.70 8.05
N ILE A 29 32.35 7.36 7.09
CA ILE A 29 30.90 7.52 7.11
C ILE A 29 30.31 6.10 7.11
N LEU A 30 29.72 5.71 8.24
CA LEU A 30 29.19 4.36 8.47
C LEU A 30 27.96 4.09 7.58
N GLY A 31 27.28 5.14 7.16
CA GLY A 31 26.12 5.11 6.27
C GLY A 31 25.46 6.48 6.16
N THR A 32 24.50 6.58 5.24
CA THR A 32 23.68 7.78 5.05
C THR A 32 22.26 7.48 5.53
N PHE A 33 21.75 8.27 6.47
CA PHE A 33 20.33 8.27 6.80
C PHE A 33 19.62 9.26 5.87
N GLN A 34 18.65 8.78 5.10
CA GLN A 34 17.85 9.61 4.21
C GLN A 34 16.39 9.54 4.64
N HIS A 35 15.77 10.71 4.73
CA HIS A 35 14.34 10.82 4.92
C HIS A 35 13.65 10.62 3.56
N VAL A 36 13.04 9.46 3.35
CA VAL A 36 12.47 9.08 2.05
C VAL A 36 10.99 9.48 1.93
N PHE A 37 10.22 9.42 3.02
CA PHE A 37 8.79 9.74 3.01
C PHE A 37 8.31 10.45 4.27
N ASN A 38 7.35 11.38 4.12
CA ASN A 38 6.71 12.11 5.23
C ASN A 38 5.57 11.31 5.88
N TYR A 39 5.73 10.00 6.07
CA TYR A 39 4.72 9.16 6.73
C TYR A 39 5.29 8.53 7.99
N GLY A 40 4.51 8.62 9.08
CA GLY A 40 4.85 7.99 10.36
C GLY A 40 4.28 6.58 10.49
N SER A 41 4.60 5.92 11.61
CA SER A 41 4.04 4.61 11.95
C SER A 41 2.52 4.62 12.13
N SER A 42 1.89 5.78 12.31
CA SER A 42 0.44 5.94 12.41
C SER A 42 -0.26 5.88 11.05
N ASP A 43 0.44 6.03 9.92
CA ASP A 43 -0.15 5.83 8.59
C ASP A 43 -0.43 4.34 8.38
N PRO A 44 -1.68 3.92 8.12
CA PRO A 44 -2.02 2.51 8.01
C PRO A 44 -1.24 1.75 6.95
N PHE A 45 -0.91 2.38 5.82
CA PHE A 45 -0.14 1.72 4.78
C PHE A 45 1.29 1.44 5.23
N PHE A 46 1.98 2.42 5.83
CA PHE A 46 3.35 2.21 6.32
C PHE A 46 3.41 1.24 7.50
N ALA A 47 2.46 1.34 8.43
CA ALA A 47 2.35 0.38 9.52
C ALA A 47 2.24 -1.07 9.00
N ARG A 48 1.37 -1.29 8.00
CA ARG A 48 0.97 -2.63 7.55
C ARG A 48 1.86 -3.21 6.45
N MET A 49 2.29 -2.40 5.50
CA MET A 49 3.09 -2.86 4.35
C MET A 49 4.59 -2.70 4.57
N VAL A 50 5.03 -1.90 5.55
CA VAL A 50 6.45 -1.78 5.90
C VAL A 50 6.70 -2.44 7.24
N ILE A 51 6.22 -1.84 8.34
CA ILE A 51 6.63 -2.26 9.68
C ILE A 51 6.20 -3.69 9.98
N GLN A 52 4.91 -4.01 9.79
CA GLN A 52 4.37 -5.35 10.00
C GLN A 52 5.02 -6.39 9.08
N MET A 53 5.27 -6.07 7.81
CA MET A 53 5.87 -7.03 6.87
C MET A 53 7.30 -7.36 7.26
N LEU A 54 8.10 -6.36 7.65
CA LEU A 54 9.47 -6.58 8.14
C LEU A 54 9.47 -7.42 9.41
N GLU A 55 8.57 -7.12 10.36
CA GLU A 55 8.44 -7.92 11.58
C GLU A 55 8.10 -9.37 11.27
N ILE A 56 7.09 -9.63 10.44
CA ILE A 56 6.68 -10.99 10.08
C ILE A 56 7.79 -11.71 9.28
N ARG A 57 8.47 -11.00 8.37
CA ARG A 57 9.59 -11.53 7.59
C ARG A 57 10.71 -12.02 8.51
N ASP A 58 11.11 -11.21 9.49
CA ASP A 58 12.23 -11.51 10.39
C ASP A 58 11.97 -12.74 11.28
N PHE A 59 10.70 -13.11 11.49
CA PHE A 59 10.33 -14.35 12.19
C PHE A 59 10.31 -15.58 11.27
N ILE A 60 10.09 -15.41 9.97
CA ILE A 60 9.92 -16.52 9.01
C ILE A 60 11.24 -16.87 8.34
N PHE A 61 12.01 -15.87 7.94
CA PHE A 61 13.18 -16.02 7.11
C PHE A 61 14.45 -15.91 7.94
N ARG A 62 15.43 -16.75 7.63
CA ARG A 62 16.78 -16.63 8.16
C ARG A 62 17.51 -15.46 7.47
N LEU A 63 18.60 -14.99 8.09
CA LEU A 63 19.40 -13.88 7.56
C LEU A 63 19.88 -14.10 6.12
N ASP A 64 20.18 -15.35 5.73
CA ASP A 64 20.62 -15.70 4.37
C ASP A 64 19.48 -15.70 3.33
N GLN A 65 18.23 -15.53 3.74
CA GLN A 65 17.04 -15.57 2.88
C GLN A 65 16.31 -14.22 2.81
N ILE A 66 16.66 -13.27 3.68
CA ILE A 66 16.01 -11.94 3.73
C ILE A 66 16.17 -11.21 2.41
N ASP A 67 17.37 -11.19 1.82
CA ASP A 67 17.62 -10.47 0.57
C ASP A 67 16.73 -10.96 -0.57
N SER A 68 16.52 -12.28 -0.68
CA SER A 68 15.66 -12.85 -1.73
C SER A 68 14.18 -12.52 -1.50
N PHE A 69 13.73 -12.46 -0.24
CA PHE A 69 12.39 -11.99 0.07
C PHE A 69 12.24 -10.51 -0.27
N ASP A 70 13.19 -9.68 0.16
CA ASP A 70 13.17 -8.23 -0.05
C ASP A 70 13.15 -7.90 -1.55
N GLU A 71 13.98 -8.57 -2.35
CA GLU A 71 13.97 -8.41 -3.81
C GLU A 71 12.60 -8.76 -4.42
N ALA A 72 11.96 -9.85 -3.95
CA ALA A 72 10.65 -10.25 -4.44
C ALA A 72 9.54 -9.30 -3.98
N TYR A 73 9.64 -8.74 -2.76
CA TYR A 73 8.63 -7.89 -2.14
C TYR A 73 8.72 -6.42 -2.58
N ASP A 74 9.93 -5.91 -2.81
CA ASP A 74 10.21 -4.50 -3.07
C ASP A 74 9.40 -3.95 -4.25
N SER A 75 9.30 -4.72 -5.32
CA SER A 75 8.50 -4.36 -6.50
C SER A 75 7.00 -4.15 -6.20
N ILE A 76 6.44 -4.81 -5.19
CA ILE A 76 5.07 -4.57 -4.72
C ILE A 76 5.03 -3.29 -3.91
N LEU A 77 5.91 -3.19 -2.90
CA LEU A 77 5.95 -2.07 -1.97
C LEU A 77 6.19 -0.74 -2.69
N GLN A 78 7.14 -0.71 -3.63
CA GLN A 78 7.45 0.46 -4.43
C GLN A 78 6.22 0.94 -5.22
N ASN A 79 5.54 0.05 -5.94
CA ASN A 79 4.39 0.43 -6.76
C ASN A 79 3.18 0.86 -5.91
N LEU A 80 2.98 0.25 -4.74
CA LEU A 80 1.96 0.73 -3.80
C LEU A 80 2.32 2.11 -3.22
N THR A 81 3.59 2.32 -2.90
CA THR A 81 4.06 3.63 -2.40
C THR A 81 3.89 4.72 -3.44
N GLU A 82 4.25 4.45 -4.69
CA GLU A 82 4.02 5.36 -5.82
C GLU A 82 2.53 5.60 -6.04
N ALA A 83 1.68 4.57 -5.99
CA ALA A 83 0.23 4.73 -6.08
C ALA A 83 -0.31 5.63 -4.96
N LYS A 84 0.15 5.48 -3.71
CA LYS A 84 -0.23 6.35 -2.60
C LYS A 84 0.16 7.80 -2.85
N ILE A 85 1.41 8.04 -3.27
CA ILE A 85 1.92 9.39 -3.56
C ILE A 85 1.06 10.06 -4.65
N VAL A 86 0.79 9.35 -5.72
CA VAL A 86 -0.02 9.84 -6.84
C VAL A 86 -1.46 10.12 -6.40
N LYS A 87 -2.05 9.23 -5.59
CA LYS A 87 -3.37 9.42 -4.99
C LYS A 87 -3.42 10.68 -4.13
N ASP A 88 -2.45 10.86 -3.23
CA ASP A 88 -2.36 12.03 -2.37
C ASP A 88 -2.13 13.31 -3.19
N ARG A 89 -1.40 13.23 -4.32
CA ARG A 89 -1.23 14.35 -5.26
C ARG A 89 -2.52 14.76 -5.95
N CYS A 90 -3.37 13.83 -6.37
CA CYS A 90 -4.70 14.13 -6.92
C CYS A 90 -5.56 14.90 -5.90
N ILE A 91 -5.60 14.41 -4.66
CA ILE A 91 -6.39 15.00 -3.58
C ILE A 91 -5.87 16.40 -3.26
N GLU A 92 -4.55 16.57 -3.16
CA GLU A 92 -3.91 17.86 -2.91
C GLU A 92 -4.21 18.87 -4.03
N LEU A 93 -4.13 18.46 -5.30
CA LEU A 93 -4.43 19.32 -6.45
C LEU A 93 -5.87 19.82 -6.40
N ILE A 94 -6.82 18.91 -6.17
CA ILE A 94 -8.25 19.25 -6.05
C ILE A 94 -8.49 20.21 -4.89
N SER A 95 -7.93 19.92 -3.72
CA SER A 95 -8.11 20.71 -2.51
C SER A 95 -7.57 22.13 -2.70
N LYS A 96 -6.31 22.27 -3.16
CA LYS A 96 -5.66 23.57 -3.38
C LYS A 96 -6.34 24.40 -4.46
N HIS A 97 -6.79 23.76 -5.54
CA HIS A 97 -7.53 24.43 -6.60
C HIS A 97 -8.87 24.93 -6.10
N THR A 98 -9.60 24.10 -5.36
CA THR A 98 -10.89 24.46 -4.77
C THR A 98 -10.76 25.65 -3.84
N GLU A 99 -9.82 25.61 -2.91
CA GLU A 99 -9.53 26.73 -2.01
C GLU A 99 -9.15 28.00 -2.78
N GLY A 100 -8.29 27.88 -3.80
CA GLY A 100 -7.85 29.01 -4.61
C GLY A 100 -8.96 29.67 -5.43
N VAL A 101 -9.89 28.87 -5.95
CA VAL A 101 -11.06 29.37 -6.69
C VAL A 101 -12.05 30.05 -5.73
N GLU A 102 -12.37 29.40 -4.61
CA GLU A 102 -13.38 29.90 -3.66
C GLU A 102 -12.93 31.17 -2.92
N CYS A 103 -11.61 31.35 -2.70
CA CYS A 103 -11.07 32.58 -2.11
C CYS A 103 -10.81 33.70 -3.12
N GLY A 104 -11.11 33.47 -4.41
CA GLY A 104 -10.93 34.46 -5.48
C GLY A 104 -9.49 34.65 -5.95
N ARG A 105 -8.55 33.80 -5.52
CA ARG A 105 -7.14 33.82 -5.94
C ARG A 105 -6.95 33.30 -7.36
N LEU A 106 -7.69 32.26 -7.74
CA LEU A 106 -7.54 31.57 -9.03
C LEU A 106 -8.71 31.83 -9.99
N ALA A 107 -9.78 32.45 -9.51
CA ALA A 107 -10.95 32.73 -10.32
C ALA A 107 -11.59 34.06 -9.97
N ARG A 108 -12.02 34.80 -10.99
CA ARG A 108 -12.72 36.09 -10.85
C ARG A 108 -13.84 36.20 -11.86
N ILE A 109 -14.80 37.09 -11.58
CA ILE A 109 -15.82 37.47 -12.55
C ILE A 109 -15.28 38.70 -13.28
N ASP A 110 -15.12 38.60 -14.60
CA ASP A 110 -14.72 39.72 -15.46
C ASP A 110 -15.68 39.81 -16.65
N GLN A 111 -16.26 41.00 -16.88
CA GLN A 111 -17.18 41.28 -17.99
C GLN A 111 -18.26 40.20 -18.22
N ASN A 112 -18.94 39.76 -17.15
CA ASN A 112 -19.94 38.67 -17.14
C ASN A 112 -19.42 37.26 -17.47
N ALA A 113 -18.11 37.06 -17.57
CA ALA A 113 -17.48 35.74 -17.69
C ALA A 113 -16.79 35.34 -16.38
N ILE A 114 -16.74 34.04 -16.12
CA ILE A 114 -15.85 33.48 -15.09
C ILE A 114 -14.48 33.32 -15.76
N GLN A 115 -13.50 34.06 -15.28
CA GLN A 115 -12.10 33.88 -15.66
C GLN A 115 -11.41 33.02 -14.61
N VAL A 116 -10.76 31.94 -15.06
CA VAL A 116 -9.95 31.06 -14.22
C VAL A 116 -8.51 31.15 -14.72
N ASP A 117 -7.60 31.57 -13.85
CA ASP A 117 -6.20 31.86 -14.24
C ASP A 117 -5.36 30.58 -14.39
N GLU A 118 -5.65 29.55 -13.58
CA GLU A 118 -4.94 28.27 -13.59
C GLU A 118 -5.94 27.11 -13.57
N CYS A 119 -5.77 26.14 -14.46
CA CYS A 119 -6.59 24.94 -14.51
C CYS A 119 -5.77 23.69 -14.18
N ILE A 120 -6.37 22.74 -13.45
CA ILE A 120 -5.72 21.49 -13.04
C ILE A 120 -6.10 20.27 -13.90
N ASP A 121 -6.97 20.40 -14.90
CA ASP A 121 -7.57 19.26 -15.63
C ASP A 121 -6.51 18.29 -16.21
N THR A 122 -5.45 18.83 -16.81
CA THR A 122 -4.39 18.02 -17.42
C THR A 122 -3.60 17.25 -16.36
N ASP A 123 -3.14 17.95 -15.32
CA ASP A 123 -2.36 17.34 -14.24
C ASP A 123 -3.19 16.32 -13.47
N LEU A 124 -4.42 16.68 -13.10
CA LEU A 124 -5.36 15.79 -12.42
C LEU A 124 -5.57 14.50 -13.23
N ASN A 125 -5.76 14.63 -14.55
CA ASN A 125 -5.92 13.47 -15.41
C ASN A 125 -4.65 12.62 -15.52
N ILE A 126 -3.45 13.22 -15.53
CA ILE A 126 -2.17 12.47 -15.51
C ILE A 126 -2.06 11.66 -14.22
N TRP A 127 -2.19 12.30 -13.07
CA TRP A 127 -2.04 11.64 -11.77
C TRP A 127 -3.15 10.60 -11.55
N PHE A 128 -4.39 10.91 -11.92
CA PHE A 128 -5.49 9.96 -11.81
C PHE A 128 -5.20 8.67 -12.59
N LYS A 129 -4.66 8.77 -13.81
CA LYS A 129 -4.30 7.60 -14.61
C LYS A 129 -3.13 6.82 -14.02
N ASP A 130 -2.09 7.53 -13.56
CA ASP A 130 -0.90 6.89 -13.01
C ASP A 130 -1.25 6.04 -11.77
N PHE A 131 -2.21 6.47 -10.94
CA PHE A 131 -2.70 5.65 -9.82
C PHE A 131 -3.15 4.24 -10.26
N PHE A 132 -3.95 4.13 -11.33
CA PHE A 132 -4.43 2.84 -11.83
C PHE A 132 -3.31 2.02 -12.48
N ILE A 133 -2.37 2.69 -13.16
CA ILE A 133 -1.21 2.04 -13.76
C ILE A 133 -0.33 1.41 -12.67
N ARG A 134 0.04 2.18 -11.64
CA ARG A 134 0.83 1.70 -10.50
C ARG A 134 0.13 0.58 -9.74
N GLY A 135 -1.18 0.72 -9.49
CA GLY A 135 -1.95 -0.34 -8.85
C GLY A 135 -2.00 -1.64 -9.65
N ASN A 136 -2.15 -1.55 -10.98
CA ASN A 136 -2.10 -2.72 -11.87
C ASN A 136 -0.70 -3.37 -11.92
N ILE A 137 0.37 -2.58 -11.82
CA ILE A 137 1.72 -3.12 -11.73
C ILE A 137 1.93 -3.82 -10.38
N ALA A 138 1.45 -3.25 -9.28
CA ALA A 138 1.51 -3.87 -7.96
C ALA A 138 0.80 -5.24 -7.93
N THR A 139 -0.41 -5.36 -8.50
CA THR A 139 -1.12 -6.64 -8.57
C THR A 139 -0.43 -7.65 -9.49
N LYS A 140 0.20 -7.22 -10.59
CA LYS A 140 1.04 -8.10 -11.42
C LYS A 140 2.28 -8.59 -10.67
N ASN A 141 2.92 -7.74 -9.89
CA ASN A 141 4.08 -8.12 -9.07
C ASN A 141 3.68 -9.05 -7.92
N LEU A 142 2.45 -8.96 -7.43
CA LEU A 142 1.90 -9.92 -6.46
C LEU A 142 1.86 -11.36 -7.01
N ILE A 143 1.57 -11.56 -8.30
CA ILE A 143 1.66 -12.87 -8.94
C ILE A 143 3.11 -13.39 -8.94
N LYS A 144 4.09 -12.52 -9.21
CA LYS A 144 5.51 -12.88 -9.19
C LYS A 144 5.96 -13.25 -7.78
N PHE A 145 5.52 -12.48 -6.78
CA PHE A 145 5.78 -12.76 -5.38
C PHE A 145 5.15 -14.08 -4.93
N ALA A 146 3.93 -14.40 -5.37
CA ALA A 146 3.33 -15.71 -5.09
C ALA A 146 4.19 -16.88 -5.60
N LYS A 147 4.82 -16.73 -6.76
CA LYS A 147 5.75 -17.73 -7.30
C LYS A 147 6.97 -17.96 -6.38
N PHE A 148 7.45 -16.94 -5.67
CA PHE A 148 8.53 -17.10 -4.67
C PHE A 148 8.11 -18.04 -3.52
N PHE A 149 6.81 -18.15 -3.25
CA PHE A 149 6.23 -19.07 -2.26
C PHE A 149 5.76 -20.40 -2.87
N ASP A 150 6.15 -20.71 -4.11
CA ASP A 150 5.72 -21.91 -4.85
C ASP A 150 4.22 -21.93 -5.21
N TYR A 151 3.56 -20.76 -5.19
CA TYR A 151 2.16 -20.61 -5.62
C TYR A 151 2.07 -20.20 -7.10
N GLU A 152 1.60 -21.11 -7.95
CA GLU A 152 1.30 -20.83 -9.37
C GLU A 152 -0.11 -20.27 -9.54
N ILE A 153 -0.26 -18.97 -9.31
CA ILE A 153 -1.56 -18.28 -9.38
C ILE A 153 -1.66 -17.17 -10.45
N PRO A 154 -1.14 -17.33 -11.69
CA PRO A 154 -1.23 -16.27 -12.71
C PRO A 154 -2.66 -15.97 -13.19
N PHE A 155 -3.63 -16.82 -12.81
CA PHE A 155 -5.03 -16.72 -13.24
C PHE A 155 -5.88 -15.80 -12.36
N ILE A 156 -5.37 -15.32 -11.21
CA ILE A 156 -6.19 -14.63 -10.21
C ILE A 156 -6.67 -13.25 -10.67
N PHE A 157 -5.97 -12.67 -11.66
CA PHE A 157 -6.26 -11.37 -12.25
C PHE A 157 -6.66 -11.46 -13.72
N THR A 158 -7.26 -12.59 -14.13
CA THR A 158 -7.81 -12.77 -15.49
C THR A 158 -9.33 -12.57 -15.54
N GLU A 159 -9.91 -12.66 -16.74
CA GLU A 159 -11.37 -12.71 -16.96
C GLU A 159 -12.05 -13.81 -16.14
N THR A 160 -13.32 -13.59 -15.79
CA THR A 160 -14.08 -14.42 -14.83
C THR A 160 -14.16 -15.88 -15.24
N GLU A 161 -14.47 -16.19 -16.49
CA GLU A 161 -14.57 -17.58 -16.96
C GLU A 161 -13.23 -18.33 -16.80
N LYS A 162 -12.13 -17.67 -17.20
CA LYS A 162 -10.77 -18.21 -17.07
C LYS A 162 -10.37 -18.38 -15.60
N PHE A 163 -10.75 -17.43 -14.75
CA PHE A 163 -10.52 -17.50 -13.31
C PHE A 163 -11.23 -18.71 -12.70
N GLU A 164 -12.54 -18.87 -12.92
CA GLU A 164 -13.33 -19.97 -12.34
C GLU A 164 -12.81 -21.35 -12.77
N LYS A 165 -12.51 -21.50 -14.07
CA LYS A 165 -11.93 -22.74 -14.59
C LYS A 165 -10.60 -23.07 -13.91
N ARG A 166 -9.67 -22.11 -13.83
CA ARG A 166 -8.33 -22.32 -13.26
C ARG A 166 -8.36 -22.47 -11.74
N LYS A 167 -9.27 -21.78 -11.04
CA LYS A 167 -9.55 -21.97 -9.62
C LYS A 167 -9.98 -23.41 -9.35
N ALA A 168 -10.92 -23.94 -10.12
CA ALA A 168 -11.36 -25.33 -9.98
C ALA A 168 -10.22 -26.34 -10.23
N GLU A 169 -9.36 -26.09 -11.23
CA GLU A 169 -8.16 -26.91 -11.48
C GLU A 169 -7.15 -26.84 -10.33
N PHE A 170 -6.92 -25.66 -9.76
CA PHE A 170 -6.03 -25.43 -8.63
C PHE A 170 -6.54 -26.16 -7.37
N LEU A 171 -7.82 -25.99 -7.03
CA LEU A 171 -8.42 -26.60 -5.84
C LEU A 171 -8.52 -28.13 -5.92
N LYS A 172 -8.67 -28.71 -7.12
CA LYS A 172 -8.62 -30.18 -7.31
C LYS A 172 -7.28 -30.78 -6.93
N LYS A 173 -6.19 -30.02 -7.08
CA LYS A 173 -4.82 -30.47 -6.78
C LYS A 173 -4.41 -30.14 -5.34
N SER A 174 -5.13 -29.24 -4.68
CA SER A 174 -4.81 -28.80 -3.34
C SER A 174 -5.40 -29.71 -2.26
N THR A 175 -4.60 -30.01 -1.25
CA THR A 175 -5.02 -30.64 0.01
C THR A 175 -5.00 -29.67 1.19
N SER A 176 -4.64 -28.41 0.96
CA SER A 176 -4.39 -27.41 1.99
C SER A 176 -5.59 -26.51 2.22
N ASP A 177 -6.00 -26.34 3.48
CA ASP A 177 -7.05 -25.37 3.82
C ASP A 177 -6.61 -23.92 3.55
N LEU A 178 -5.29 -23.65 3.57
CA LEU A 178 -4.72 -22.34 3.23
C LEU A 178 -5.01 -21.97 1.77
N ASP A 179 -4.96 -22.95 0.87
CA ASP A 179 -5.17 -22.75 -0.56
C ASP A 179 -6.64 -22.48 -0.89
N LYS A 180 -7.55 -23.18 -0.20
CA LYS A 180 -8.99 -22.89 -0.27
C LYS A 180 -9.26 -21.47 0.21
N TYR A 181 -8.68 -21.12 1.36
CA TYR A 181 -8.80 -19.79 1.94
C TYR A 181 -8.25 -18.69 1.01
N LEU A 182 -7.10 -18.92 0.35
CA LEU A 182 -6.54 -18.01 -0.64
C LEU A 182 -7.53 -17.74 -1.77
N MET A 183 -8.16 -18.79 -2.30
CA MET A 183 -9.11 -18.66 -3.41
C MET A 183 -10.39 -17.94 -2.99
N ASP A 184 -10.92 -18.21 -1.79
CA ASP A 184 -12.08 -17.52 -1.24
C ASP A 184 -11.80 -16.01 -1.06
N LEU A 185 -10.60 -15.69 -0.56
CA LEU A 185 -10.15 -14.31 -0.39
C LEU A 185 -10.06 -13.55 -1.73
N ILE A 186 -9.46 -14.19 -2.72
CA ILE A 186 -9.32 -13.62 -4.07
C ILE A 186 -10.70 -13.41 -4.70
N GLU A 187 -11.61 -14.37 -4.59
CA GLU A 187 -12.96 -14.27 -5.13
C GLU A 187 -13.74 -13.11 -4.49
N ALA A 188 -13.60 -12.92 -3.20
CA ALA A 188 -14.22 -11.80 -2.50
C ALA A 188 -13.68 -10.44 -2.97
N HIS A 189 -12.37 -10.28 -3.20
CA HIS A 189 -11.83 -9.04 -3.78
C HIS A 189 -12.28 -8.84 -5.24
N ARG A 190 -12.32 -9.91 -6.04
CA ARG A 190 -12.79 -9.90 -7.43
C ARG A 190 -14.23 -9.41 -7.55
N SER A 191 -15.11 -9.93 -6.69
CA SER A 191 -16.53 -9.64 -6.72
C SER A 191 -16.91 -8.29 -6.09
N SER A 192 -16.09 -7.76 -5.16
CA SER A 192 -16.42 -6.54 -4.44
C SER A 192 -15.93 -5.26 -5.12
N TRP A 193 -14.71 -5.22 -5.64
CA TRP A 193 -14.11 -3.97 -6.13
C TRP A 193 -13.19 -4.15 -7.33
N TYR A 194 -12.47 -5.27 -7.42
CA TYR A 194 -11.38 -5.41 -8.38
C TYR A 194 -11.86 -5.43 -9.84
N ALA A 195 -13.07 -5.96 -10.10
CA ALA A 195 -13.68 -5.91 -11.42
C ALA A 195 -13.84 -4.45 -11.92
N SER A 196 -14.36 -3.55 -11.07
CA SER A 196 -14.51 -2.13 -11.40
C SER A 196 -13.17 -1.42 -11.57
N PHE A 197 -12.17 -1.77 -10.76
CA PHE A 197 -10.82 -1.25 -10.91
C PHE A 197 -10.21 -1.64 -12.27
N VAL A 198 -10.33 -2.90 -12.68
CA VAL A 198 -9.82 -3.38 -13.97
C VAL A 198 -10.58 -2.74 -15.14
N GLU A 199 -11.90 -2.61 -15.04
CA GLU A 199 -12.70 -1.97 -16.08
C GLU A 199 -12.24 -0.52 -16.32
N LEU A 200 -12.08 0.26 -15.25
CA LEU A 200 -11.61 1.64 -15.37
C LEU A 200 -10.17 1.71 -15.89
N ARG A 201 -9.29 0.80 -15.45
CA ARG A 201 -7.92 0.70 -15.98
C ARG A 201 -7.92 0.42 -17.48
N ASN A 202 -8.75 -0.51 -17.95
CA ASN A 202 -8.87 -0.81 -19.37
C ASN A 202 -9.37 0.40 -20.16
N LYS A 203 -10.35 1.14 -19.63
CA LYS A 203 -10.81 2.41 -20.22
C LYS A 203 -9.69 3.45 -20.31
N ILE A 204 -8.85 3.55 -19.28
CA ILE A 204 -7.68 4.43 -19.24
C ILE A 204 -6.65 4.06 -20.33
N GLU A 205 -6.32 2.77 -20.45
CA GLU A 205 -5.27 2.29 -21.36
C GLU A 205 -5.71 2.19 -22.82
N HIS A 206 -6.98 1.87 -23.08
CA HIS A 206 -7.45 1.47 -24.40
C HIS A 206 -8.57 2.34 -24.98
N GLU A 207 -9.33 3.05 -24.15
CA GLU A 207 -10.49 3.85 -24.59
C GLU A 207 -10.25 5.36 -24.45
N SER A 208 -9.00 5.77 -24.23
CA SER A 208 -8.62 7.19 -24.05
C SER A 208 -9.42 7.92 -22.96
N PHE A 209 -9.89 7.19 -21.95
CA PHE A 209 -10.67 7.76 -20.85
C PHE A 209 -9.95 8.96 -20.23
N ARG A 210 -10.72 9.97 -19.83
CA ARG A 210 -10.24 11.12 -19.07
C ARG A 210 -11.20 11.45 -17.94
N VAL A 211 -10.65 11.99 -16.86
CA VAL A 211 -11.45 12.66 -15.84
C VAL A 211 -12.17 13.85 -16.51
N PRO A 212 -13.48 14.04 -16.31
CA PRO A 212 -14.18 15.18 -16.90
C PRO A 212 -13.63 16.51 -16.38
N ASP A 213 -13.50 17.47 -17.29
CA ASP A 213 -13.00 18.82 -16.98
C ASP A 213 -13.83 19.51 -15.89
N ILE A 214 -13.15 20.28 -15.05
CA ILE A 214 -13.77 21.03 -13.97
C ILE A 214 -14.61 22.16 -14.56
N LYS A 215 -15.88 22.19 -14.18
CA LYS A 215 -16.80 23.30 -14.53
C LYS A 215 -16.83 24.31 -13.40
N TYR A 216 -17.27 25.54 -13.68
CA TYR A 216 -17.35 26.59 -12.66
C TYR A 216 -18.76 27.20 -12.64
N ARG A 217 -19.22 27.58 -11.46
CA ARG A 217 -20.52 28.24 -11.27
C ARG A 217 -20.37 29.45 -10.38
N ASN A 218 -21.08 30.53 -10.73
CA ASN A 218 -21.29 31.67 -9.85
C ASN A 218 -22.49 31.38 -8.94
N GLU A 219 -22.25 31.33 -7.63
CA GLU A 219 -23.25 31.25 -6.59
C GLU A 219 -23.17 32.50 -5.70
N ASN A 220 -24.09 33.45 -5.91
CA ASN A 220 -24.19 34.70 -5.14
C ASN A 220 -22.89 35.52 -5.10
N GLY A 221 -22.20 35.64 -6.24
CA GLY A 221 -20.94 36.38 -6.38
C GLY A 221 -19.70 35.59 -5.96
N LYS A 222 -19.86 34.33 -5.54
CA LYS A 222 -18.76 33.40 -5.25
C LYS A 222 -18.63 32.37 -6.36
N ILE A 223 -17.42 32.16 -6.85
CA ILE A 223 -17.15 31.14 -7.86
C ILE A 223 -16.90 29.82 -7.14
N LYS A 224 -17.56 28.75 -7.59
CA LYS A 224 -17.35 27.39 -7.11
C LYS A 224 -16.93 26.45 -8.23
N PRO A 225 -15.91 25.60 -8.01
CA PRO A 225 -15.61 24.51 -8.92
C PRO A 225 -16.64 23.38 -8.76
N MET A 226 -17.04 22.81 -9.88
CA MET A 226 -17.98 21.71 -10.01
C MET A 226 -17.20 20.50 -10.50
N ILE A 227 -16.59 19.78 -9.56
CA ILE A 227 -15.79 18.59 -9.83
C ILE A 227 -16.71 17.41 -10.12
N ALA A 228 -16.38 16.65 -11.17
CA ALA A 228 -17.17 15.49 -11.57
C ALA A 228 -17.14 14.38 -10.49
N LYS A 229 -18.24 13.63 -10.42
CA LYS A 229 -18.41 12.50 -9.52
C LYS A 229 -18.36 11.18 -10.29
N PHE A 230 -17.81 10.14 -9.66
CA PHE A 230 -17.82 8.75 -10.12
C PHE A 230 -18.81 7.95 -9.28
N ASN A 231 -19.92 7.49 -9.87
CA ASN A 231 -20.95 6.74 -9.14
C ASN A 231 -21.39 7.44 -7.84
N SER A 232 -21.62 8.75 -7.90
CA SER A 232 -21.96 9.64 -6.78
C SER A 232 -20.83 9.95 -5.78
N LEU A 233 -19.66 9.32 -5.92
CA LEU A 233 -18.46 9.64 -5.13
C LEU A 233 -17.70 10.79 -5.75
N THR A 234 -17.13 11.65 -4.93
CA THR A 234 -16.06 12.57 -5.34
C THR A 234 -14.83 11.79 -5.79
N ILE A 235 -13.93 12.45 -6.53
CA ILE A 235 -12.67 11.86 -6.95
C ILE A 235 -11.85 11.43 -5.72
N GLU A 236 -11.84 12.22 -4.66
CA GLU A 236 -11.16 11.92 -3.40
C GLU A 236 -11.71 10.65 -2.74
N GLU A 237 -13.03 10.56 -2.53
CA GLU A 237 -13.68 9.38 -1.95
C GLU A 237 -13.40 8.12 -2.78
N PHE A 238 -13.52 8.25 -4.10
CA PHE A 238 -13.28 7.15 -5.02
C PHE A 238 -11.83 6.66 -4.98
N LEU A 239 -10.85 7.58 -4.97
CA LEU A 239 -9.43 7.25 -4.90
C LEU A 239 -9.05 6.67 -3.53
N ASN A 240 -9.58 7.20 -2.42
CA ASN A 240 -9.35 6.64 -1.09
C ASN A 240 -9.89 5.21 -0.98
N LEU A 241 -11.13 4.97 -1.44
CA LEU A 241 -11.71 3.63 -1.45
C LEU A 241 -10.91 2.67 -2.34
N SER A 242 -10.52 3.11 -3.53
CA SER A 242 -9.72 2.29 -4.46
C SER A 242 -8.34 1.98 -3.89
N TRP A 243 -7.72 2.94 -3.21
CA TRP A 243 -6.44 2.79 -2.56
C TRP A 243 -6.50 1.78 -1.42
N GLU A 244 -7.46 1.93 -0.51
CA GLU A 244 -7.66 1.00 0.61
C GLU A 244 -7.83 -0.43 0.12
N ASN A 245 -8.73 -0.63 -0.84
CA ASN A 245 -8.96 -1.94 -1.43
C ASN A 245 -7.70 -2.54 -2.08
N LEU A 246 -6.92 -1.71 -2.79
CA LEU A 246 -5.71 -2.14 -3.48
C LEU A 246 -4.64 -2.63 -2.50
N PHE A 247 -4.27 -1.82 -1.52
CA PHE A 247 -3.19 -2.21 -0.60
C PHE A 247 -3.65 -3.31 0.37
N VAL A 248 -4.94 -3.35 0.74
CA VAL A 248 -5.51 -4.45 1.54
C VAL A 248 -5.41 -5.78 0.79
N LEU A 249 -5.78 -5.83 -0.51
CA LEU A 249 -5.61 -7.03 -1.34
C LEU A 249 -4.15 -7.51 -1.35
N CYS A 250 -3.20 -6.60 -1.54
CA CYS A 250 -1.78 -6.93 -1.52
C CYS A 250 -1.34 -7.43 -0.15
N GLU A 251 -1.72 -6.76 0.94
CA GLU A 251 -1.42 -7.18 2.31
C GLU A 251 -1.94 -8.59 2.56
N ASP A 252 -3.22 -8.84 2.28
CA ASP A 252 -3.88 -10.09 2.59
C ASP A 252 -3.25 -11.28 1.86
N ILE A 253 -2.93 -11.12 0.57
CA ILE A 253 -2.24 -12.17 -0.19
C ILE A 253 -0.81 -12.36 0.32
N VAL A 254 -0.05 -11.28 0.57
CA VAL A 254 1.33 -11.38 1.09
C VAL A 254 1.36 -12.12 2.43
N ILE A 255 0.50 -11.73 3.37
CA ILE A 255 0.39 -12.35 4.70
C ILE A 255 0.04 -13.83 4.59
N LEU A 256 -0.88 -14.18 3.69
CA LEU A 256 -1.28 -15.57 3.52
C LEU A 256 -0.17 -16.43 2.92
N LEU A 257 0.56 -15.90 1.94
CA LEU A 257 1.73 -16.56 1.38
C LEU A 257 2.82 -16.74 2.44
N MET A 258 3.09 -15.71 3.25
CA MET A 258 4.02 -15.80 4.38
C MET A 258 3.58 -16.84 5.41
N THR A 259 2.28 -16.94 5.69
CA THR A 259 1.72 -17.96 6.59
C THR A 259 2.08 -19.39 6.15
N SER A 260 2.22 -19.63 4.84
CA SER A 260 2.61 -20.96 4.31
C SER A 260 4.03 -21.39 4.72
N LYS A 261 4.91 -20.44 5.06
CA LYS A 261 6.31 -20.69 5.46
C LYS A 261 6.54 -20.60 6.97
N LEU A 262 5.50 -20.35 7.78
CA LEU A 262 5.65 -20.33 9.24
C LEU A 262 6.07 -21.71 9.78
N PRO A 263 7.05 -21.76 10.69
CA PRO A 263 7.45 -23.01 11.36
C PRO A 263 6.31 -23.54 12.26
N LYS A 264 5.48 -24.44 11.73
CA LYS A 264 4.33 -25.03 12.47
C LYS A 264 4.75 -25.77 13.73
N GLU A 265 5.92 -26.41 13.68
CA GLU A 265 6.55 -27.16 14.78
C GLU A 265 6.79 -26.28 16.02
N ALA A 266 7.02 -24.97 15.81
CA ALA A 266 7.27 -24.00 16.87
C ALA A 266 5.97 -23.44 17.50
N GLY A 267 4.80 -23.93 17.08
CA GLY A 267 3.50 -23.43 17.56
C GLY A 267 3.21 -21.99 17.17
N LEU A 268 3.87 -21.48 16.12
CA LEU A 268 3.69 -20.12 15.63
C LEU A 268 2.44 -19.99 14.76
N SER A 269 1.73 -18.88 14.91
CA SER A 269 0.62 -18.52 14.03
C SER A 269 0.56 -17.00 13.82
N ILE A 270 0.01 -16.59 12.68
CA ILE A 270 -0.34 -15.19 12.45
C ILE A 270 -1.78 -14.97 12.92
N MET A 271 -1.95 -14.00 13.81
CA MET A 271 -3.22 -13.59 14.37
C MET A 271 -3.63 -12.23 13.81
N HIS A 272 -4.89 -12.11 13.41
CA HIS A 272 -5.49 -10.83 13.07
C HIS A 272 -5.89 -10.04 14.31
N ILE A 273 -5.61 -8.74 14.27
CA ILE A 273 -5.97 -7.78 15.30
C ILE A 273 -7.26 -7.07 14.86
N PRO A 274 -8.37 -7.23 15.61
CA PRO A 274 -9.62 -6.52 15.35
C PRO A 274 -9.38 -5.01 15.31
N GLU A 275 -10.09 -4.31 14.42
CA GLU A 275 -9.89 -2.88 14.19
C GLU A 275 -9.97 -2.03 15.46
N ASN A 276 -10.95 -2.29 16.32
CA ASN A 276 -11.13 -1.62 17.61
C ASN A 276 -10.06 -1.94 18.67
N LYS A 277 -9.11 -2.83 18.35
CA LYS A 277 -7.98 -3.22 19.22
C LYS A 277 -6.62 -2.87 18.62
N ARG A 278 -6.58 -2.22 17.45
CA ARG A 278 -5.33 -1.79 16.82
C ARG A 278 -4.79 -0.56 17.55
N ASP A 279 -3.47 -0.49 17.67
CA ASP A 279 -2.78 0.67 18.21
C ASP A 279 -2.88 1.84 17.21
N PRO A 280 -3.43 3.01 17.58
CA PRO A 280 -3.53 4.15 16.67
C PRO A 280 -2.16 4.72 16.24
N GLU A 281 -1.10 4.54 17.03
CA GLU A 281 0.24 4.99 16.66
C GLU A 281 0.97 4.00 15.74
N LYS A 282 0.47 2.76 15.68
CA LYS A 282 0.99 1.68 14.84
C LYS A 282 -0.14 0.69 14.49
N PRO A 283 -1.04 1.05 13.54
CA PRO A 283 -2.26 0.29 13.28
C PRO A 283 -2.01 -0.95 12.40
N ILE A 284 -1.15 -1.85 12.88
CA ILE A 284 -0.91 -3.16 12.26
C ILE A 284 -2.16 -4.03 12.37
N ARG A 285 -2.36 -4.87 11.36
CA ARG A 285 -3.50 -5.77 11.23
C ARG A 285 -3.18 -7.19 11.65
N TYR A 286 -1.91 -7.60 11.54
CA TYR A 286 -1.45 -8.95 11.78
C TYR A 286 -0.25 -8.96 12.71
N LYS A 287 -0.18 -9.96 13.60
CA LYS A 287 1.00 -10.21 14.43
C LYS A 287 1.25 -11.70 14.59
N ILE A 288 2.52 -12.06 14.79
CA ILE A 288 2.89 -13.44 15.14
C ILE A 288 2.64 -13.67 16.63
N ILE A 289 2.07 -14.82 16.96
CA ILE A 289 1.87 -15.30 18.33
C ILE A 289 2.42 -16.72 18.48
N VAL A 290 2.86 -17.05 19.70
CA VAL A 290 3.29 -18.39 20.11
C VAL A 290 2.15 -19.05 20.87
N GLY A 291 1.70 -20.21 20.40
CA GLY A 291 0.55 -20.92 20.94
C GLY A 291 -0.78 -20.26 20.58
N MET A 292 -1.82 -21.06 20.35
CA MET A 292 -3.18 -20.51 20.34
C MET A 292 -3.62 -20.31 21.79
N PRO A 293 -4.04 -19.10 22.21
CA PRO A 293 -4.85 -18.97 23.41
C PRO A 293 -5.99 -19.98 23.35
N SER A 294 -6.35 -20.62 24.47
CA SER A 294 -7.46 -21.57 24.56
C SER A 294 -8.80 -21.04 24.04
N ASP A 295 -8.90 -19.71 23.88
CA ASP A 295 -10.07 -18.98 23.39
C ASP A 295 -9.87 -18.33 22.00
N ALA A 296 -8.72 -18.53 21.36
CA ALA A 296 -8.47 -17.98 20.03
C ALA A 296 -9.19 -18.82 18.98
N LYS A 297 -10.34 -18.32 18.51
CA LYS A 297 -10.99 -18.87 17.31
C LYS A 297 -9.98 -18.88 16.16
N LYS A 298 -9.85 -20.03 15.49
CA LYS A 298 -9.28 -20.09 14.14
C LYS A 298 -10.02 -19.06 13.31
N VAL A 299 -9.30 -18.03 12.90
CA VAL A 299 -9.88 -16.90 12.18
C VAL A 299 -10.39 -17.39 10.82
N SER A 300 -11.69 -17.32 10.60
CA SER A 300 -12.33 -17.58 9.31
C SER A 300 -12.30 -16.31 8.45
N TYR A 301 -12.33 -16.43 7.13
CA TYR A 301 -12.40 -15.28 6.20
C TYR A 301 -13.60 -14.37 6.54
N LYS A 302 -14.71 -14.98 6.97
CA LYS A 302 -15.93 -14.29 7.42
C LYS A 302 -15.71 -13.41 8.65
N ASP A 303 -14.71 -13.72 9.47
CA ASP A 303 -14.37 -12.94 10.67
C ASP A 303 -13.42 -11.77 10.35
N LEU A 304 -12.72 -11.83 9.20
CA LEU A 304 -11.73 -10.84 8.75
C LEU A 304 -12.31 -9.74 7.88
N HIS A 305 -13.38 -10.07 7.16
CA HIS A 305 -14.08 -9.18 6.25
C HIS A 305 -15.58 -9.36 6.45
N PRO A 306 -16.20 -8.70 7.46
CA PRO A 306 -17.64 -8.55 7.46
C PRO A 306 -17.98 -7.84 6.15
N THR A 307 -18.76 -8.51 5.29
CA THR A 307 -19.25 -7.91 4.06
C THR A 307 -19.83 -6.55 4.41
N SER A 308 -19.26 -5.49 3.83
CA SER A 308 -19.85 -4.16 3.90
C SER A 308 -21.30 -4.31 3.45
N LYS A 309 -22.22 -4.04 4.37
CA LYS A 309 -23.64 -3.99 4.02
C LYS A 309 -23.76 -2.94 2.91
N LYS A 310 -24.36 -3.39 1.80
CA LYS A 310 -24.77 -2.57 0.66
C LYS A 310 -25.47 -1.29 1.10
#